data_AF-A0A017HBG6-F1
#
_entry.id   AF-A0A017HBG6-F1
#
_cell.length_a   1.000
_cell.length_b   1.000
_cell.length_c   1.000
_cell.angle_alpha   90.00
_cell.angle_beta   90.00
_cell.angle_gamma   90.00
#
_symmetry.space_group_name_H-M   'P 1'
#
loop_
_entity.id
_entity.type
_entity.pdbx_description
1 polymer ?
#
loop_
_entity_poly.entity_id
_entity_poly.type
_entity_poly.pdbx_seq_one_letter_code
_entity_poly.pdbx_strand_id
1 'polypeptide(L)' 'MKTLKRDYVHVTPLPDVATVLELLAGWFEDYNVHHPHSGLKMRSPREFIAAQTATA' A
#
# COMPACT_ATOMS: atom_id res chain seq x y z
N MET A 1 -2.07 12.89 -1.51
CA MET A 1 -1.00 11.86 -1.56
C MET A 1 -0.88 11.26 -0.18
N LYS A 2 -1.09 9.95 -0.05
CA LYS A 2 -0.91 9.20 1.20
C LYS A 2 0.30 8.31 0.98
N THR A 3 1.36 8.51 1.77
CA THR A 3 2.67 7.90 1.50
C THR A 3 2.95 6.77 2.48
N LEU A 4 3.62 5.71 2.02
CA LEU A 4 4.05 4.57 2.83
C LEU A 4 4.68 5.01 4.16
N LYS A 5 5.48 6.08 4.12
CA LYS A 5 6.10 6.66 5.32
C LYS A 5 5.10 7.17 6.36
N ARG A 6 4.08 7.92 5.93
CA ARG A 6 3.13 8.54 6.84
C ARG A 6 2.18 7.50 7.45
N ASP A 7 1.70 6.58 6.63
CA ASP A 7 0.59 5.69 7.02
C ASP A 7 1.05 4.36 7.62
N TYR A 8 2.32 3.99 7.42
CA TYR A 8 2.87 2.74 7.96
C TYR A 8 4.08 3.02 8.86
N VAL A 9 5.11 3.70 8.34
CA VAL A 9 6.38 3.91 9.07
C VAL A 9 6.18 4.78 10.33
N HIS A 10 5.44 5.89 10.24
CA HIS A 10 5.26 6.82 11.37
C HIS A 10 4.34 6.28 12.48
N VAL A 11 3.47 5.32 12.18
CA VAL A 11 2.46 4.79 13.12
C VAL A 11 2.85 3.43 13.71
N THR A 12 3.87 2.79 13.16
CA THR A 12 4.32 1.46 13.59
C THR A 12 5.59 1.60 14.44
N PRO A 13 5.71 0.95 15.60
CA PRO A 13 6.97 0.86 16.32
C PRO A 13 8.01 0.08 15.50
N LEU A 14 9.20 0.65 15.32
CA LEU A 14 10.29 0.05 14.52
C LEU A 14 11.54 -0.13 15.40
N PRO A 15 11.55 -1.13 16.29
CA PRO A 15 12.61 -1.29 17.30
C PRO A 15 13.96 -1.70 16.71
N ASP A 16 13.98 -2.40 15.58
CA ASP A 16 15.19 -2.85 14.89
C ASP A 16 14.95 -3.08 13.40
N VAL A 17 16.05 -3.31 12.68
CA VAL A 17 16.04 -3.51 11.22
C VAL A 17 15.33 -4.78 10.81
N ALA A 18 15.45 -5.87 11.58
CA ALA A 18 14.82 -7.15 11.23
C ALA A 18 13.30 -7.01 11.23
N THR A 19 12.74 -6.38 12.26
CA THR A 19 11.31 -6.08 12.39
C THR A 19 10.82 -5.23 11.22
N VAL A 20 11.56 -4.20 10.81
CA VAL A 20 11.20 -3.37 9.65
C VAL A 20 11.12 -4.21 8.38
N LEU A 21 12.11 -5.08 8.14
CA LEU A 21 12.15 -5.91 6.94
C LEU A 21 10.98 -6.89 6.87
N GLU A 22 10.58 -7.47 8.01
CA GLU A 22 9.41 -8.35 8.09
C GLU A 22 8.09 -7.62 7.79
N LEU A 23 7.97 -6.36 8.24
CA LEU A 23 6.77 -5.55 8.05
C LEU A 23 6.60 -5.03 6.62
N LEU A 24 7.69 -4.78 5.90
CA LEU A 24 7.67 -4.20 4.54
C LEU A 24 6.79 -5.01 3.58
N ALA A 25 6.90 -6.34 3.61
CA ALA A 25 6.10 -7.20 2.74
C ALA A 25 4.60 -7.02 2.99
N GLY A 26 4.19 -6.98 4.25
CA GLY A 26 2.80 -6.75 4.64
C GLY A 26 2.30 -5.36 4.24
N TRP A 27 3.12 -4.33 4.41
CA TRP A 27 2.76 -2.97 4.02
C TRP A 27 2.62 -2.81 2.51
N PHE A 28 3.48 -3.44 1.71
CA PHE A 28 3.34 -3.43 0.25
C PHE A 28 2.09 -4.17 -0.20
N GLU A 29 1.78 -5.30 0.42
CA GLU A 29 0.56 -6.05 0.10
C GLU A 29 -0.68 -5.21 0.43
N ASP A 30 -0.77 -4.66 1.64
CA ASP A 30 -1.89 -3.83 2.06
C ASP A 30 -2.05 -2.58 1.20
N TYR A 31 -0.95 -1.89 0.89
CA TYR A 31 -0.94 -0.74 0.00
C TYR A 31 -1.46 -1.08 -1.39
N ASN A 32 -1.06 -2.23 -1.95
CA ASN A 32 -1.44 -2.62 -3.30
C ASN A 32 -2.85 -3.22 -3.39
N VAL A 33 -3.37 -3.82 -2.32
CA VAL A 33 -4.68 -4.50 -2.32
C VAL A 33 -5.78 -3.61 -1.80
N HIS A 34 -5.58 -2.88 -0.70
CA HIS A 34 -6.66 -2.22 0.03
C HIS A 34 -6.57 -0.69 0.01
N HIS A 35 -5.37 -0.12 -0.09
CA HIS A 35 -5.20 1.32 0.15
C HIS A 35 -5.90 2.17 -0.94
N PRO A 36 -6.84 3.07 -0.57
CA PRO A 36 -7.58 3.84 -1.56
C PRO A 36 -6.82 5.07 -2.01
N HIS A 37 -6.61 5.20 -3.32
CA HIS A 37 -5.93 6.33 -3.93
C HIS A 37 -6.89 7.29 -4.63
N SER A 38 -6.89 8.57 -4.23
CA SER A 38 -7.71 9.59 -4.88
C SER A 38 -7.44 9.73 -6.37
N GLY A 39 -6.18 9.59 -6.80
CA GLY A 39 -5.79 9.57 -8.21
C GLY A 39 -6.27 8.34 -8.99
N LEU A 40 -6.62 7.25 -8.30
CA LEU A 40 -7.13 6.01 -8.88
C LEU A 40 -8.65 5.87 -8.71
N LYS A 41 -9.38 7.00 -8.55
CA LYS A 41 -10.83 7.00 -8.28
C LYS A 41 -11.19 6.21 -7.02
N MET A 42 -10.37 6.35 -5.98
CA MET A 42 -10.49 5.66 -4.68
C MET A 42 -10.31 4.14 -4.73
N ARG A 43 -9.79 3.60 -5.83
CA ARG A 43 -9.38 2.20 -5.94
C ARG A 43 -7.98 1.97 -5.39
N SER A 44 -7.70 0.74 -5.00
CA SER A 44 -6.32 0.28 -4.79
C SER A 44 -5.58 0.11 -6.12
N PRO A 45 -4.23 0.02 -6.10
CA PRO A 45 -3.45 -0.23 -7.29
C PRO A 45 -3.89 -1.50 -8.05
N ARG A 46 -4.12 -2.61 -7.34
CA ARG A 46 -4.56 -3.85 -7.98
C ARG A 46 -5.97 -3.75 -8.54
N GLU A 47 -6.90 -3.15 -7.82
CA GLU A 47 -8.26 -2.90 -8.33
C GLU A 47 -8.23 -2.04 -9.59
N PHE A 48 -7.38 -1.01 -9.61
CA PHE A 48 -7.22 -0.14 -10.77
C PHE A 48 -6.66 -0.90 -11.98
N ILE A 49 -5.62 -1.71 -11.79
CA ILE A 49 -5.06 -2.56 -12.86
C ILE A 49 -6.10 -3.55 -13.37
N ALA A 50 -6.77 -4.28 -12.48
CA ALA A 50 -7.80 -5.26 -12.85
C ALA A 50 -8.93 -4.62 -13.67
N ALA A 51 -9.39 -3.42 -13.28
CA ALA A 51 -10.40 -2.69 -14.03
C ALA A 51 -9.93 -2.26 -15.44
N GLN A 52 -8.65 -1.93 -15.61
CA GLN A 52 -8.09 -1.61 -16.93
C GLN A 52 -7.95 -2.85 -17.81
N THR A 53 -7.48 -3.96 -17.25
CA THR A 53 -7.32 -5.23 -18.00
C THR A 53 -8.65 -5.82 -18.43
N ALA A 54 -9.72 -5.65 -17.64
CA ALA A 54 -11.06 -6.10 -18.01
C ALA A 54 -11.73 -5.28 -19.14
N THR A 55 -11.17 -4.11 -19.48
CA THR A 55 -11.68 -3.22 -20.52
C THR A 55 -10.88 -3.36 -21.85
N ALA A 56 -9.83 -4.19 -21.85
CA ALA A 56 -9.02 -4.52 -23.03
C ALA A 56 -9.54 -5.80 -23.70
#